data_AF-A0A3M1U9R2-F1
#
_entry.id   AF-A0A3M1U9R2-F1
#
_cell.length_a   1.000
_cell.length_b   1.000
_cell.length_c   1.000
_cell.angle_alpha   90.00
_cell.angle_beta   90.00
_cell.angle_gamma   90.00
#
_symmetry.space_group_name_H-M   'P 1'
#
loop_
_entity.id
_entity.type
_entity.pdbx_description
1 polymer ?
#
loop_
_entity_poly.entity_id
_entity_poly.type
_entity_poly.pdbx_seq_one_letter_code
_entity_poly.pdbx_strand_id
1 'polypeptide(L)'
;PEVFYQFREAVRGMADASEALRIPVLSGNVSFYNETERGEVLPTPVVGVVGIQRGSATPLPSAFPKSRGYIYLLSGHWYPRQQGLGASEYLRIVHGIENGQPDQPDLKSEAALIESLVQISEEGLAACAHDISEGGLAVAIAEMCIPNGVGCHILLDSEEHYVKHILGPVLENMIQKGNAPSEAIYHSLLDEERQHDPWAFSERVDAHLFGETPGRVLLGLPSELCASGAVDRLLEIAAEKGLSLNCIGSFDMAQRVIQFIRPGESLLKISVEEARDAYESALPSLMETR
;
A
#
# COMPACT_ATOMS: atom_id res chain seq x y z
N PRO A 1 -11.65 -35.28 -0.57
CA PRO A 1 -12.80 -34.34 -0.67
C PRO A 1 -12.41 -32.87 -0.53
N GLU A 2 -11.29 -32.64 0.15
CA GLU A 2 -10.70 -31.39 0.57
C GLU A 2 -10.09 -30.65 -0.62
N VAL A 3 -9.31 -31.33 -1.46
CA VAL A 3 -8.75 -30.78 -2.71
C VAL A 3 -9.84 -30.28 -3.66
N PHE A 4 -10.92 -31.06 -3.82
CA PHE A 4 -12.05 -30.65 -4.65
C PHE A 4 -12.80 -29.45 -4.04
N TYR A 5 -12.90 -29.39 -2.71
CA TYR A 5 -13.44 -28.24 -2.01
C TYR A 5 -12.59 -26.99 -2.27
N GLN A 6 -11.27 -27.06 -2.09
CA GLN A 6 -10.34 -25.96 -2.37
C GLN A 6 -10.46 -25.48 -3.81
N PHE A 7 -10.46 -26.39 -4.79
CA PHE A 7 -10.64 -26.06 -6.19
C PHE A 7 -11.98 -25.35 -6.44
N ARG A 8 -13.08 -25.87 -5.90
CA ARG A 8 -14.41 -25.26 -6.05
C ARG A 8 -14.47 -23.87 -5.45
N GLU A 9 -13.93 -23.66 -4.26
CA GLU A 9 -13.94 -22.35 -3.60
C GLU A 9 -13.01 -21.35 -4.31
N ALA A 10 -11.87 -21.79 -4.83
CA ALA A 10 -10.99 -20.94 -5.65
C ALA A 10 -11.68 -20.50 -6.95
N VAL A 11 -12.35 -21.42 -7.65
CA VAL A 11 -13.13 -21.09 -8.87
C VAL A 11 -14.28 -20.13 -8.54
N ARG A 12 -14.97 -20.32 -7.40
CA ARG A 12 -16.01 -19.39 -6.95
C ARG A 12 -15.45 -18.00 -6.67
N GLY A 13 -14.37 -17.88 -5.91
CA GLY A 13 -13.74 -16.59 -5.64
C GLY A 13 -13.28 -15.86 -6.90
N MET A 14 -12.72 -16.59 -7.87
CA MET A 14 -12.38 -16.02 -9.19
C MET A 14 -13.62 -15.58 -9.98
N ALA A 15 -14.73 -16.33 -9.90
CA ALA A 15 -15.98 -15.93 -10.54
C ALA A 15 -16.58 -14.67 -9.91
N ASP A 16 -16.60 -14.59 -8.58
CA ASP A 16 -17.08 -13.42 -7.84
C ASP A 16 -16.25 -12.18 -8.19
N ALA A 17 -14.91 -12.31 -8.24
CA ALA A 17 -14.01 -11.23 -8.65
C ALA A 17 -14.20 -10.84 -10.12
N SER A 18 -14.35 -11.81 -11.02
CA SER A 18 -14.61 -11.58 -12.44
C SER A 18 -15.91 -10.79 -12.66
N GLU A 19 -16.98 -11.13 -11.94
CA GLU A 19 -18.25 -10.43 -12.00
C GLU A 19 -18.16 -9.01 -11.42
N ALA A 20 -17.57 -8.87 -10.22
CA ALA A 20 -17.44 -7.58 -9.55
C ALA A 20 -16.57 -6.58 -10.34
N LEU A 21 -15.42 -7.05 -10.85
CA LEU A 21 -14.49 -6.23 -11.64
C LEU A 21 -14.92 -6.08 -13.11
N ARG A 22 -15.92 -6.85 -13.56
CA ARG A 22 -16.38 -6.93 -14.95
C ARG A 22 -15.26 -7.32 -15.92
N ILE A 23 -14.38 -8.22 -15.49
CA ILE A 23 -13.25 -8.73 -16.27
C ILE A 23 -13.56 -10.19 -16.64
N PRO A 24 -13.91 -10.49 -17.91
CA PRO A 24 -14.25 -11.86 -18.31
C PRO A 24 -13.02 -12.76 -18.39
N VAL A 25 -13.18 -14.03 -18.00
CA VAL A 25 -12.17 -15.08 -18.21
C VAL A 25 -12.28 -15.59 -19.65
N LEU A 26 -11.24 -15.35 -20.46
CA LEU A 26 -11.23 -15.72 -21.88
C LEU A 26 -10.67 -17.13 -22.14
N SER A 27 -9.68 -17.54 -21.36
CA SER A 27 -9.03 -18.85 -21.45
C SER A 27 -8.41 -19.22 -20.11
N GLY A 28 -8.05 -20.49 -19.95
CA GLY A 28 -7.39 -20.99 -18.75
C GLY A 28 -6.92 -22.42 -18.92
N ASN A 29 -6.10 -22.87 -17.97
CA ASN A 29 -5.66 -24.26 -17.86
C ASN A 29 -5.86 -24.72 -16.40
N VAL A 30 -6.11 -26.00 -16.21
CA VAL A 30 -6.24 -26.60 -14.88
C VAL A 30 -5.29 -27.78 -14.80
N SER A 31 -4.34 -27.73 -13.86
CA SER A 31 -3.43 -28.82 -13.56
C SER A 31 -3.84 -29.46 -12.23
N PHE A 32 -4.27 -30.73 -12.26
CA PHE A 32 -4.58 -31.52 -11.07
C PHE A 32 -3.45 -32.50 -10.75
N TYR A 33 -3.46 -33.07 -9.53
CA TYR A 33 -2.51 -34.09 -9.05
C TYR A 33 -1.07 -33.58 -8.91
N ASN A 34 -0.91 -32.32 -8.49
CA ASN A 34 0.39 -31.72 -8.16
C ASN A 34 0.81 -32.10 -6.73
N GLU A 35 0.91 -33.39 -6.46
CA GLU A 35 1.35 -33.92 -5.17
C GLU A 35 2.52 -34.88 -5.39
N THR A 36 3.44 -34.89 -4.44
CA THR A 36 4.58 -35.82 -4.43
C THR A 36 4.67 -36.48 -3.06
N GLU A 37 5.61 -37.42 -2.89
CA GLU A 37 5.94 -37.97 -1.57
C GLU A 37 6.38 -36.89 -0.55
N ARG A 38 6.73 -35.69 -1.01
CA ARG A 38 7.12 -34.54 -0.17
C ARG A 38 5.95 -33.66 0.25
N GLY A 39 4.74 -33.93 -0.23
CA GLY A 39 3.54 -33.16 0.07
C GLY A 39 2.80 -32.66 -1.18
N GLU A 40 1.64 -32.06 -0.95
CA GLU A 40 0.82 -31.37 -1.94
C GLU A 40 1.31 -29.93 -2.15
N VAL A 41 1.19 -29.41 -3.36
CA VAL A 41 1.34 -27.96 -3.58
C VAL A 41 0.16 -27.21 -2.97
N LEU A 42 0.40 -25.98 -2.51
CA LEU A 42 -0.68 -25.09 -2.11
C LEU A 42 -1.62 -24.84 -3.30
N PRO A 43 -2.94 -24.60 -3.08
CA PRO A 43 -3.82 -24.14 -4.14
C PRO A 43 -3.31 -22.83 -4.74
N THR A 44 -2.78 -22.88 -5.97
CA THR A 44 -2.13 -21.72 -6.62
C THR A 44 -2.90 -21.31 -7.89
N PRO A 45 -4.03 -20.58 -7.76
CA PRO A 45 -4.65 -19.96 -8.92
C PRO A 45 -3.73 -18.85 -9.45
N VAL A 46 -3.26 -18.99 -10.69
CA VAL A 46 -2.47 -17.97 -11.37
C VAL A 46 -3.36 -17.25 -12.38
N VAL A 47 -3.52 -15.93 -12.22
CA VAL A 47 -4.37 -15.09 -13.07
C VAL A 47 -3.50 -14.17 -13.91
N GLY A 48 -3.65 -14.24 -15.23
CA GLY A 48 -3.07 -13.27 -16.17
C GLY A 48 -4.14 -12.31 -16.67
N VAL A 49 -3.86 -11.01 -16.59
CA VAL A 49 -4.77 -9.95 -17.06
C VAL A 49 -4.13 -9.21 -18.22
N VAL A 50 -4.92 -8.93 -19.26
CA VAL A 50 -4.50 -8.13 -20.41
C VAL A 50 -5.44 -6.93 -20.54
N GLY A 51 -4.86 -5.74 -20.57
CA GLY A 51 -5.56 -4.46 -20.75
C GLY A 51 -4.97 -3.63 -21.88
N ILE A 52 -5.71 -2.63 -22.33
CA ILE A 52 -5.25 -1.65 -23.32
C ILE A 52 -5.36 -0.27 -22.71
N GLN A 53 -4.25 0.46 -22.62
CA GLN A 53 -4.25 1.87 -22.26
C GLN A 53 -4.57 2.71 -23.50
N ARG A 54 -5.54 3.63 -23.37
CA ARG A 54 -6.01 4.48 -24.46
C ARG A 54 -5.52 5.93 -24.27
N GLY A 55 -5.49 6.68 -25.36
CA GLY A 55 -5.21 8.12 -25.34
C GLY A 55 -3.71 8.46 -25.19
N SER A 56 -3.43 9.60 -24.55
CA SER A 56 -2.07 10.09 -24.26
C SER A 56 -1.58 9.74 -22.86
N ALA A 57 -2.37 8.96 -22.10
CA ALA A 57 -2.00 8.53 -20.76
C ALA A 57 -0.72 7.70 -20.80
N THR A 58 0.21 8.01 -19.91
CA THR A 58 1.43 7.22 -19.74
C THR A 58 1.22 6.20 -18.63
N PRO A 59 1.72 4.95 -18.78
CA PRO A 59 1.75 4.00 -17.68
C PRO A 59 2.42 4.66 -16.47
N LEU A 60 1.79 4.55 -15.30
CA LEU A 60 2.42 4.99 -14.06
C LEU A 60 3.57 4.01 -13.75
N PRO A 61 4.83 4.48 -13.69
CA PRO A 61 5.91 3.64 -13.21
C PRO A 61 5.70 3.33 -11.72
N SER A 62 6.35 2.27 -11.24
CA SER A 62 6.33 1.89 -9.83
C SER A 62 7.32 2.70 -8.98
N ALA A 63 8.47 3.05 -9.55
CA ALA A 63 9.55 3.74 -8.85
C ALA A 63 9.24 5.21 -8.56
N PHE A 64 9.69 5.71 -7.41
CA PHE A 64 9.69 7.15 -7.13
C PHE A 64 10.50 7.90 -8.20
N PRO A 65 10.00 9.06 -8.68
CA PRO A 65 10.74 9.87 -9.63
C PRO A 65 11.99 10.46 -8.95
N LYS A 66 12.98 10.86 -9.76
CA LYS A 66 14.20 11.54 -9.29
C LYS A 66 13.93 13.01 -8.93
N SER A 67 12.98 13.24 -8.03
CA SER A 67 12.57 14.54 -7.52
C SER A 67 12.24 14.42 -6.03
N ARG A 68 11.82 15.53 -5.42
CA ARG A 68 11.20 15.52 -4.09
C ARG A 68 9.68 15.51 -4.23
N GLY A 69 8.99 14.93 -3.25
CA GLY A 69 7.55 14.83 -3.27
C GLY A 69 6.96 14.14 -2.06
N TYR A 70 5.68 13.84 -2.15
CA TYR A 70 4.86 13.27 -1.10
C TYR A 70 4.34 11.91 -1.51
N ILE A 71 4.13 11.05 -0.52
CA ILE A 71 3.66 9.69 -0.68
C ILE A 71 2.25 9.63 -0.13
N TYR A 72 1.29 9.28 -0.98
CA TYR A 72 -0.10 9.13 -0.59
C TYR A 72 -0.51 7.66 -0.63
N LEU A 73 -1.27 7.22 0.36
CA LEU A 73 -1.96 5.94 0.38
C LEU A 73 -3.39 6.16 -0.10
N LEU A 74 -3.72 5.60 -1.26
CA LEU A 74 -5.08 5.45 -1.75
C LEU A 74 -5.57 4.05 -1.37
N SER A 75 -6.67 3.97 -0.62
CA SER A 75 -7.19 2.68 -0.15
C SER A 75 -8.70 2.66 0.02
N GLY A 76 -9.29 1.47 -0.08
CA GLY A 76 -10.65 1.26 0.42
C GLY A 76 -10.73 1.39 1.95
N HIS A 77 -11.95 1.41 2.49
CA HIS A 77 -12.18 1.27 3.92
C HIS A 77 -12.23 -0.22 4.28
N TRP A 78 -11.33 -0.67 5.14
CA TRP A 78 -11.29 -2.07 5.54
C TRP A 78 -10.68 -2.20 6.94
N TYR A 79 -11.10 -3.24 7.65
CA TYR A 79 -10.50 -3.65 8.92
C TYR A 79 -9.84 -5.01 8.70
N PRO A 80 -8.50 -5.11 8.80
CA PRO A 80 -7.82 -6.38 8.61
C PRO A 80 -8.32 -7.41 9.62
N ARG A 81 -8.58 -8.62 9.15
CA ARG A 81 -8.44 -9.79 10.01
C ARG A 81 -6.96 -9.99 10.32
N GLN A 82 -6.71 -10.32 11.58
CA GLN A 82 -5.35 -10.61 12.07
C GLN A 82 -4.33 -9.51 11.72
N GLN A 83 -4.79 -8.27 11.53
CA GLN A 83 -3.96 -7.11 11.20
C GLN A 83 -3.16 -7.27 9.89
N GLY A 84 -3.65 -8.09 8.94
CA GLY A 84 -3.00 -8.36 7.66
C GLY A 84 -1.83 -9.35 7.76
N LEU A 85 -1.57 -9.92 8.93
CA LEU A 85 -0.46 -10.87 9.11
C LEU A 85 -0.87 -12.33 8.86
N GLY A 86 -2.17 -12.63 8.72
CA GLY A 86 -2.62 -13.99 8.47
C GLY A 86 -2.10 -14.51 7.13
N ALA A 87 -1.33 -15.60 7.15
CA ALA A 87 -0.68 -16.19 5.97
C ALA A 87 0.29 -15.27 5.20
N SER A 88 0.84 -14.23 5.84
CA SER A 88 1.78 -13.30 5.20
C SER A 88 3.19 -13.86 5.02
N GLU A 89 3.93 -13.30 4.06
CA GLU A 89 5.34 -13.57 3.84
C GLU A 89 6.20 -13.29 5.08
N TYR A 90 5.84 -12.28 5.86
CA TYR A 90 6.53 -11.97 7.11
C TYR A 90 6.42 -13.11 8.13
N LEU A 91 5.22 -13.68 8.33
CA LEU A 91 5.08 -14.84 9.23
C LEU A 91 5.86 -16.05 8.72
N ARG A 92 5.81 -16.29 7.41
CA ARG A 92 6.50 -17.40 6.77
C ARG A 92 8.02 -17.29 6.90
N ILE A 93 8.59 -16.15 6.50
CA ILE A 93 10.04 -15.95 6.41
C ILE A 93 10.68 -15.70 7.78
N VAL A 94 10.05 -14.87 8.62
CA VAL A 94 10.66 -14.46 9.90
C VAL A 94 10.36 -15.44 11.03
N HIS A 95 9.15 -16.00 11.04
CA HIS A 95 8.69 -16.86 12.13
C HIS A 95 8.56 -18.34 11.75
N GLY A 96 8.70 -18.69 10.46
CA GLY A 96 8.50 -20.06 9.99
C GLY A 96 7.04 -20.54 10.13
N ILE A 97 6.08 -19.61 10.16
CA ILE A 97 4.67 -19.89 10.39
C ILE A 97 3.88 -19.68 9.10
N GLU A 98 3.36 -20.76 8.55
CA GLU A 98 2.46 -20.77 7.39
C GLU A 98 1.02 -21.07 7.86
N ASN A 99 0.45 -20.14 8.63
CA ASN A 99 -0.88 -20.28 9.23
C ASN A 99 -1.58 -18.91 9.30
N GLY A 100 -2.86 -18.90 9.63
CA GLY A 100 -3.72 -17.72 9.62
C GLY A 100 -4.65 -17.70 8.41
N GLN A 101 -5.56 -16.75 8.40
CA GLN A 101 -6.49 -16.49 7.31
C GLN A 101 -6.12 -15.16 6.66
N PRO A 102 -5.84 -15.14 5.34
CA PRO A 102 -5.64 -13.89 4.64
C PRO A 102 -6.93 -13.05 4.66
N ASP A 103 -6.76 -11.76 4.47
CA ASP A 103 -7.88 -10.83 4.35
C ASP A 103 -8.73 -11.15 3.12
N GLN A 104 -10.06 -11.08 3.28
CA GLN A 104 -10.93 -11.14 2.11
C GLN A 104 -10.95 -9.77 1.45
N PRO A 105 -10.78 -9.69 0.13
CA PRO A 105 -10.87 -8.42 -0.57
C PRO A 105 -12.32 -7.91 -0.53
N ASP A 106 -12.49 -6.61 -0.32
CA ASP A 106 -13.74 -5.94 -0.67
C ASP A 106 -13.72 -5.66 -2.17
N LEU A 107 -14.33 -6.56 -2.95
CA LEU A 107 -14.34 -6.49 -4.41
C LEU A 107 -14.98 -5.19 -4.95
N LYS A 108 -15.89 -4.56 -4.19
CA LYS A 108 -16.48 -3.28 -4.60
C LYS A 108 -15.45 -2.17 -4.45
N SER A 109 -14.75 -2.14 -3.32
CA SER A 109 -13.67 -1.18 -3.07
C SER A 109 -12.49 -1.40 -4.03
N GLU A 110 -12.17 -2.65 -4.39
CA GLU A 110 -11.16 -2.97 -5.42
C GLU A 110 -11.53 -2.41 -6.79
N ALA A 111 -12.78 -2.62 -7.23
CA ALA A 111 -13.26 -2.07 -8.49
C ALA A 111 -13.12 -0.54 -8.51
N ALA A 112 -13.52 0.11 -7.42
CA ALA A 112 -13.42 1.55 -7.25
C ALA A 112 -11.96 2.05 -7.26
N LEU A 113 -11.05 1.32 -6.63
CA LEU A 113 -9.61 1.60 -6.62
C LEU A 113 -9.02 1.50 -8.03
N ILE A 114 -9.28 0.41 -8.74
CA ILE A 114 -8.80 0.18 -10.11
C ILE A 114 -9.31 1.28 -11.06
N GLU A 115 -10.61 1.61 -11.00
CA GLU A 115 -11.18 2.71 -11.79
C GLU A 115 -10.50 4.05 -11.48
N SER A 116 -10.23 4.31 -10.20
CA SER A 116 -9.53 5.53 -9.76
C SER A 116 -8.12 5.59 -10.32
N LEU A 117 -7.36 4.49 -10.31
CA LEU A 117 -6.00 4.45 -10.86
C LEU A 117 -5.96 4.76 -12.36
N VAL A 118 -6.93 4.24 -13.13
CA VAL A 118 -7.06 4.55 -14.55
C VAL A 118 -7.28 6.05 -14.73
N GLN A 119 -8.21 6.63 -13.98
CA GLN A 119 -8.50 8.06 -14.03
C GLN A 119 -7.30 8.92 -13.60
N ILE A 120 -6.58 8.53 -12.54
CA ILE A 120 -5.36 9.19 -12.05
C ILE A 120 -4.27 9.21 -13.12
N SER A 121 -4.10 8.09 -13.83
CA SER A 121 -3.15 7.99 -14.95
C SER A 121 -3.57 8.85 -16.14
N GLU A 122 -4.86 8.89 -16.48
CA GLU A 122 -5.40 9.70 -17.58
C GLU A 122 -5.32 11.20 -17.32
N GLU A 123 -5.60 11.63 -16.08
CA GLU A 123 -5.54 13.04 -15.66
C GLU A 123 -4.11 13.49 -15.26
N GLY A 124 -3.15 12.55 -15.17
CA GLY A 124 -1.75 12.86 -14.82
C GLY A 124 -1.56 13.32 -13.38
N LEU A 125 -2.37 12.80 -12.45
CA LEU A 125 -2.44 13.27 -11.06
C LEU A 125 -1.38 12.65 -10.13
N ALA A 126 -0.66 11.64 -10.59
CA ALA A 126 0.46 11.02 -9.88
C ALA A 126 1.63 10.76 -10.84
N ALA A 127 2.86 10.74 -10.31
CA ALA A 127 4.05 10.44 -11.09
C ALA A 127 4.43 8.94 -11.06
N CYS A 128 4.04 8.23 -10.01
CA CYS A 128 4.21 6.80 -9.87
C CYS A 128 3.11 6.20 -8.99
N ALA A 129 2.89 4.89 -9.13
CA ALA A 129 1.97 4.14 -8.29
C ALA A 129 2.49 2.72 -8.03
N HIS A 130 2.29 2.19 -6.82
CA HIS A 130 2.71 0.83 -6.44
C HIS A 130 1.67 0.21 -5.49
N ASP A 131 1.21 -1.01 -5.76
CA ASP A 131 0.33 -1.73 -4.84
C ASP A 131 1.08 -2.16 -3.57
N ILE A 132 0.35 -2.35 -2.47
CA ILE A 132 0.87 -2.94 -1.24
C ILE A 132 0.41 -4.40 -1.16
N SER A 133 1.26 -5.30 -1.63
CA SER A 133 1.01 -6.74 -1.69
C SER A 133 1.93 -7.51 -0.73
N GLU A 134 2.73 -8.45 -1.24
CA GLU A 134 3.55 -9.38 -0.49
C GLU A 134 4.68 -8.65 0.27
N GLY A 135 4.86 -8.97 1.55
CA GLY A 135 5.77 -8.25 2.43
C GLY A 135 5.28 -6.87 2.88
N GLY A 136 4.09 -6.46 2.46
CA GLY A 136 3.40 -5.28 2.96
C GLY A 136 4.06 -3.95 2.59
N LEU A 137 3.76 -2.91 3.39
CA LEU A 137 4.17 -1.54 3.12
C LEU A 137 5.70 -1.38 3.06
N ALA A 138 6.43 -2.09 3.93
CA ALA A 138 7.88 -1.99 4.01
C ALA A 138 8.56 -2.42 2.70
N VAL A 139 8.09 -3.52 2.11
CA VAL A 139 8.60 -4.04 0.84
C VAL A 139 8.17 -3.14 -0.32
N ALA A 140 6.88 -2.78 -0.41
CA ALA A 140 6.39 -1.89 -1.45
C ALA A 140 7.18 -0.57 -1.51
N ILE A 141 7.45 0.06 -0.36
CA ILE A 141 8.26 1.28 -0.29
C ILE A 141 9.71 1.03 -0.74
N ALA A 142 10.32 -0.10 -0.36
CA ALA A 142 11.65 -0.43 -0.82
C ALA A 142 11.68 -0.58 -2.36
N GLU A 143 10.70 -1.25 -2.94
CA GLU A 143 10.55 -1.43 -4.40
C GLU A 143 10.35 -0.11 -5.13
N MET A 144 9.65 0.86 -4.52
CA MET A 144 9.54 2.22 -5.08
C MET A 144 10.87 3.00 -5.02
N CYS A 145 11.69 2.78 -3.99
CA CYS A 145 12.95 3.50 -3.76
C CYS A 145 14.12 2.97 -4.61
N ILE A 146 14.24 1.65 -4.72
CA ILE A 146 15.41 0.95 -5.27
C ILE A 146 15.76 1.37 -6.71
N PRO A 147 14.82 1.39 -7.69
CA PRO A 147 15.18 1.57 -9.09
C PRO A 147 15.88 2.90 -9.39
N ASN A 148 15.48 3.98 -8.68
CA ASN A 148 16.03 5.31 -8.87
C ASN A 148 17.00 5.76 -7.76
N GLY A 149 17.15 4.98 -6.68
CA GLY A 149 18.02 5.32 -5.55
C GLY A 149 17.50 6.50 -4.73
N VAL A 150 16.17 6.66 -4.68
CA VAL A 150 15.46 7.74 -3.97
C VAL A 150 15.18 7.27 -2.55
N GLY A 151 15.51 8.06 -1.53
CA GLY A 151 15.14 7.77 -0.14
C GLY A 151 13.78 8.35 0.23
N CYS A 152 13.20 7.87 1.33
CA CYS A 152 11.91 8.35 1.82
C CYS A 152 11.78 8.28 3.35
N HIS A 153 10.86 9.08 3.87
CA HIS A 153 10.34 8.99 5.22
C HIS A 153 8.87 8.59 5.15
N ILE A 154 8.49 7.57 5.90
CA ILE A 154 7.12 7.07 6.05
C ILE A 154 6.69 7.24 7.49
N LEU A 155 5.49 7.78 7.68
CA LEU A 155 4.87 8.07 8.95
C LEU A 155 3.85 6.98 9.26
N LEU A 156 4.12 6.20 10.31
CA LEU A 156 3.30 5.07 10.76
C LEU A 156 2.50 5.41 12.02
N ASP A 157 1.87 6.59 12.03
CA ASP A 157 0.87 7.05 13.00
C ASP A 157 0.48 8.46 12.55
N SER A 158 -0.79 8.69 12.20
CA SER A 158 -1.21 10.04 11.82
C SER A 158 -1.43 10.92 13.04
N GLU A 159 -1.80 10.40 14.21
CA GLU A 159 -2.26 11.23 15.32
C GLU A 159 -1.15 12.13 15.87
N GLU A 160 -0.04 11.57 16.37
CA GLU A 160 1.02 12.40 16.94
C GLU A 160 1.80 13.18 15.85
N HIS A 161 1.91 12.67 14.62
CA HIS A 161 2.55 13.40 13.52
C HIS A 161 1.71 14.62 13.14
N TYR A 162 0.40 14.41 13.00
CA TYR A 162 -0.55 15.46 12.70
C TYR A 162 -0.60 16.49 13.84
N VAL A 163 -0.73 16.04 15.09
CA VAL A 163 -0.66 16.90 16.30
C VAL A 163 0.59 17.77 16.30
N LYS A 164 1.75 17.21 15.95
CA LYS A 164 3.02 17.92 16.07
C LYS A 164 3.38 18.78 14.86
N HIS A 165 3.07 18.32 13.65
CA HIS A 165 3.59 18.89 12.42
C HIS A 165 2.52 19.55 11.53
N ILE A 166 1.22 19.25 11.74
CA ILE A 166 0.12 19.85 10.99
C ILE A 166 -0.76 20.71 11.91
N LEU A 167 -1.40 20.10 12.91
CA LEU A 167 -2.10 20.82 13.98
C LEU A 167 -1.14 21.70 14.77
N GLY A 168 0.06 21.24 15.11
CA GLY A 168 1.01 22.00 15.93
C GLY A 168 1.21 23.43 15.43
N PRO A 169 1.62 23.62 14.16
CA PRO A 169 1.70 24.95 13.54
C PRO A 169 0.38 25.73 13.48
N VAL A 170 -0.76 25.05 13.26
CA VAL A 170 -2.09 25.67 13.22
C VAL A 170 -2.53 26.14 14.61
N LEU A 171 -2.37 25.31 15.64
CA LEU A 171 -2.66 25.57 17.04
C LEU A 171 -1.74 26.68 17.57
N GLU A 172 -0.44 26.65 17.24
CA GLU A 172 0.50 27.72 17.57
C GLU A 172 0.08 29.07 16.95
N ASN A 173 -0.34 29.07 15.68
CA ASN A 173 -0.86 30.27 15.00
C ASN A 173 -2.17 30.77 15.62
N MET A 174 -3.07 29.87 15.99
CA MET A 174 -4.32 30.19 16.70
C MET A 174 -4.03 30.82 18.06
N ILE A 175 -3.10 30.25 18.84
CA ILE A 175 -2.65 30.78 20.13
C ILE A 175 -2.00 32.16 19.94
N GLN A 176 -1.12 32.33 18.94
CA GLN A 176 -0.49 33.62 18.62
C GLN A 176 -1.50 34.71 18.23
N LYS A 177 -2.63 34.32 17.62
CA LYS A 177 -3.76 35.21 17.28
C LYS A 177 -4.75 35.44 18.42
N GLY A 178 -4.48 34.91 19.61
CA GLY A 178 -5.36 35.05 20.79
C GLY A 178 -6.59 34.13 20.76
N ASN A 179 -6.63 33.17 19.84
CA ASN A 179 -7.74 32.22 19.66
C ASN A 179 -7.31 30.81 20.11
N ALA A 180 -6.84 30.67 21.35
CA ALA A 180 -6.45 29.36 21.88
C ALA A 180 -7.65 28.39 21.79
N PRO A 181 -7.50 27.23 21.13
CA PRO A 181 -8.60 26.30 20.95
C PRO A 181 -9.00 25.69 22.29
N SER A 182 -10.31 25.54 22.51
CA SER A 182 -10.81 24.80 23.67
C SER A 182 -10.45 23.32 23.56
N GLU A 183 -10.35 22.64 24.70
CA GLU A 183 -10.10 21.20 24.77
C GLU A 183 -11.11 20.39 23.94
N ALA A 184 -12.36 20.83 23.87
CA ALA A 184 -13.40 20.23 23.02
C ALA A 184 -13.12 20.40 21.52
N ILE A 185 -12.57 21.55 21.09
CA ILE A 185 -12.19 21.78 19.69
C ILE A 185 -10.95 20.93 19.35
N TYR A 186 -9.98 20.86 20.26
CA TYR A 186 -8.81 20.00 20.11
C TYR A 186 -9.21 18.52 19.95
N HIS A 187 -10.05 17.99 20.84
CA HIS A 187 -10.53 16.61 20.73
C HIS A 187 -11.42 16.38 19.50
N SER A 188 -12.25 17.34 19.10
CA SER A 188 -13.02 17.23 17.86
C SER A 188 -12.12 17.12 16.64
N LEU A 189 -11.02 17.89 16.59
CA LEU A 189 -10.03 17.80 15.51
C LEU A 189 -9.30 16.45 15.54
N LEU A 190 -8.92 15.96 16.73
CA LEU A 190 -8.31 14.62 16.85
C LEU A 190 -9.25 13.48 16.46
N ASP A 191 -10.51 13.54 16.88
CA ASP A 191 -11.50 12.50 16.60
C ASP A 191 -11.89 12.48 15.12
N GLU A 192 -11.89 13.65 14.45
CA GLU A 192 -12.04 13.74 13.00
C GLU A 192 -10.82 13.10 12.31
N GLU A 193 -9.61 13.37 12.78
CA GLU A 193 -8.38 12.82 12.17
C GLU A 193 -8.18 11.33 12.42
N ARG A 194 -8.56 10.81 13.61
CA ARG A 194 -8.58 9.37 13.90
C ARG A 194 -9.48 8.58 12.98
N GLN A 195 -10.55 9.20 12.48
CA GLN A 195 -11.43 8.56 11.49
C GLN A 195 -10.74 8.40 10.12
N HIS A 196 -9.66 9.14 9.88
CA HIS A 196 -8.90 9.13 8.63
C HIS A 196 -7.52 8.46 8.77
N ASP A 197 -7.07 8.13 9.99
CA ASP A 197 -5.80 7.45 10.24
C ASP A 197 -5.76 6.06 9.57
N PRO A 198 -4.88 5.84 8.57
CA PRO A 198 -4.76 4.55 7.91
C PRO A 198 -4.23 3.45 8.84
N TRP A 199 -3.69 3.79 10.02
CA TRP A 199 -3.00 2.86 10.92
C TRP A 199 -3.83 2.44 12.14
N ALA A 200 -5.01 3.03 12.35
CA ALA A 200 -5.83 2.89 13.56
C ALA A 200 -6.28 1.46 13.90
N PHE A 201 -6.10 0.50 12.99
CA PHE A 201 -6.50 -0.90 13.20
C PHE A 201 -5.50 -1.73 14.02
N SER A 202 -4.30 -1.21 14.32
CA SER A 202 -3.28 -1.96 15.06
C SER A 202 -2.28 -1.06 15.79
N GLU A 203 -1.89 -1.44 17.00
CA GLU A 203 -0.72 -0.83 17.68
C GLU A 203 0.60 -1.52 17.29
N ARG A 204 0.52 -2.70 16.65
CA ARG A 204 1.65 -3.55 16.32
C ARG A 204 2.43 -3.01 15.12
N VAL A 205 3.70 -2.69 15.35
CA VAL A 205 4.64 -2.16 14.35
C VAL A 205 4.86 -3.15 13.20
N ASP A 206 5.00 -4.43 13.49
CA ASP A 206 5.20 -5.48 12.48
C ASP A 206 3.98 -5.61 11.56
N ALA A 207 2.76 -5.46 12.09
CA ALA A 207 1.55 -5.43 11.27
C ALA A 207 1.45 -4.20 10.36
N HIS A 208 1.88 -3.01 10.81
CA HIS A 208 1.90 -1.82 9.95
C HIS A 208 2.93 -1.93 8.82
N LEU A 209 4.09 -2.50 9.13
CA LEU A 209 5.18 -2.65 8.16
C LEU A 209 4.91 -3.77 7.16
N PHE A 210 4.43 -4.92 7.64
CA PHE A 210 4.43 -6.16 6.86
C PHE A 210 3.05 -6.81 6.72
N GLY A 211 1.98 -6.14 7.16
CA GLY A 211 0.62 -6.59 6.94
C GLY A 211 0.26 -6.58 5.45
N GLU A 212 -0.20 -7.72 4.95
CA GLU A 212 -0.59 -7.98 3.57
C GLU A 212 -2.11 -7.91 3.47
N THR A 213 -2.59 -6.76 3.03
CA THR A 213 -4.01 -6.53 2.81
C THR A 213 -4.21 -5.93 1.43
N PRO A 214 -5.13 -6.51 0.63
CA PRO A 214 -5.51 -5.97 -0.68
C PRO A 214 -6.16 -4.58 -0.58
N GLY A 215 -6.32 -3.91 -1.73
CA GLY A 215 -7.08 -2.67 -1.83
C GLY A 215 -6.31 -1.43 -1.39
N ARG A 216 -4.98 -1.47 -1.52
CA ARG A 216 -4.07 -0.39 -1.09
C ARG A 216 -3.02 -0.12 -2.15
N VAL A 217 -2.89 1.15 -2.52
CA VAL A 217 -1.92 1.62 -3.51
C VAL A 217 -1.26 2.88 -3.01
N LEU A 218 0.06 2.91 -3.13
CA LEU A 218 0.91 4.06 -2.90
C LEU A 218 0.97 4.90 -4.17
N LEU A 219 0.85 6.21 -4.01
CA LEU A 219 0.99 7.20 -5.07
C LEU A 219 2.16 8.13 -4.73
N GLY A 220 3.09 8.32 -5.66
CA GLY A 220 4.15 9.31 -5.53
C GLY A 220 3.83 10.59 -6.29
N LEU A 221 3.78 11.71 -5.57
CA LEU A 221 3.45 13.02 -6.12
C LEU A 221 4.63 14.00 -5.93
N PRO A 222 5.30 14.44 -7.00
CA PRO A 222 6.30 15.50 -6.93
C PRO A 222 5.72 16.78 -6.35
N SER A 223 6.54 17.57 -5.65
CA SER A 223 6.08 18.81 -5.02
C SER A 223 5.42 19.79 -6.01
N GLU A 224 5.90 19.83 -7.25
CA GLU A 224 5.34 20.67 -8.32
C GLU A 224 3.92 20.23 -8.71
N LEU A 225 3.67 18.92 -8.71
CA LEU A 225 2.36 18.34 -9.01
C LEU A 225 1.38 18.57 -7.86
N CYS A 226 1.85 18.48 -6.61
CA CYS A 226 1.04 18.87 -5.46
C CYS A 226 0.60 20.34 -5.55
N ALA A 227 1.49 21.23 -5.99
CA ALA A 227 1.21 22.66 -6.11
C ALA A 227 0.25 23.01 -7.26
N SER A 228 -0.02 22.10 -8.20
CA SER A 228 -0.94 22.35 -9.33
C SER A 228 -2.41 22.04 -9.02
N GLY A 229 -2.74 21.65 -7.79
CA GLY A 229 -4.10 21.24 -7.40
C GLY A 229 -4.39 19.75 -7.63
N ALA A 230 -3.38 18.93 -7.94
CA ALA A 230 -3.58 17.50 -8.16
C ALA A 230 -4.10 16.78 -6.89
N VAL A 231 -3.68 17.23 -5.71
CA VAL A 231 -4.13 16.66 -4.43
C VAL A 231 -5.62 16.88 -4.21
N ASP A 232 -6.13 18.09 -4.48
CA ASP A 232 -7.56 18.39 -4.35
C ASP A 232 -8.37 17.50 -5.29
N ARG A 233 -7.90 17.33 -6.53
CA ARG A 233 -8.55 16.45 -7.49
C ARG A 233 -8.53 14.97 -7.07
N LEU A 234 -7.43 14.50 -6.48
CA LEU A 234 -7.34 13.14 -5.94
C LEU A 234 -8.30 12.93 -4.77
N LEU A 235 -8.47 13.93 -3.89
CA LEU A 235 -9.42 13.89 -2.79
C LEU A 235 -10.86 13.80 -3.31
N GLU A 236 -11.20 14.56 -4.36
CA GLU A 236 -12.50 14.46 -5.03
C GLU A 236 -12.74 13.05 -5.60
N ILE A 237 -11.77 12.50 -6.34
CA ILE A 237 -11.87 11.14 -6.91
C ILE A 237 -12.06 10.10 -5.80
N ALA A 238 -11.27 10.18 -4.73
CA ALA A 238 -11.37 9.27 -3.60
C ALA A 238 -12.75 9.36 -2.94
N ALA A 239 -13.25 10.57 -2.68
CA ALA A 239 -14.58 10.79 -2.09
C ALA A 239 -15.73 10.29 -2.97
N GLU A 240 -15.68 10.55 -4.29
CA GLU A 240 -16.67 10.06 -5.27
C GLU A 240 -16.77 8.53 -5.30
N LYS A 241 -15.65 7.86 -5.02
CA LYS A 241 -15.50 6.40 -5.09
C LYS A 241 -15.59 5.71 -3.74
N GLY A 242 -15.70 6.46 -2.64
CA GLY A 242 -15.74 5.92 -1.28
C GLY A 242 -14.40 5.31 -0.85
N LEU A 243 -13.30 5.92 -1.27
CA LEU A 243 -11.93 5.58 -0.92
C LEU A 243 -11.36 6.64 0.03
N SER A 244 -10.33 6.26 0.79
CA SER A 244 -9.50 7.16 1.56
C SER A 244 -8.23 7.53 0.78
N LEU A 245 -7.80 8.78 0.90
CA LEU A 245 -6.50 9.25 0.42
C LEU A 245 -5.76 9.94 1.56
N ASN A 246 -4.63 9.35 1.97
CA ASN A 246 -3.87 9.83 3.13
C ASN A 246 -2.43 10.11 2.75
N CYS A 247 -1.89 11.27 3.14
CA CYS A 247 -0.45 11.53 3.02
C CYS A 247 0.28 10.77 4.12
N ILE A 248 1.14 9.82 3.74
CA ILE A 248 1.84 8.94 4.69
C ILE A 248 3.36 9.18 4.70
N GLY A 249 3.86 10.16 3.96
CA GLY A 249 5.29 10.39 3.90
C GLY A 249 5.77 11.29 2.78
N SER A 250 7.09 11.27 2.58
CA SER A 250 7.77 12.05 1.56
C SER A 250 8.95 11.28 0.99
N PHE A 251 9.27 11.52 -0.28
CA PHE A 251 10.47 11.02 -0.95
C PHE A 251 11.36 12.18 -1.40
N ASP A 252 12.68 11.97 -1.41
CA ASP A 252 13.66 12.95 -1.89
C ASP A 252 14.94 12.25 -2.38
N MET A 253 15.49 12.73 -3.50
CA MET A 253 16.79 12.32 -4.03
C MET A 253 17.98 12.68 -3.12
N ALA A 254 17.85 13.75 -2.33
CA ALA A 254 18.84 14.09 -1.31
C ALA A 254 18.91 13.05 -0.19
N GLN A 255 17.84 12.28 -0.01
CA GLN A 255 17.76 11.23 0.97
C GLN A 255 18.26 9.91 0.42
N ARG A 256 19.05 9.20 1.23
CA ARG A 256 19.64 7.89 0.89
C ARG A 256 19.18 6.77 1.80
N VAL A 257 18.13 7.03 2.58
CA VAL A 257 17.57 6.09 3.55
C VAL A 257 16.08 5.93 3.32
N ILE A 258 15.61 4.70 3.55
CA ILE A 258 14.20 4.38 3.76
C ILE A 258 14.00 4.38 5.27
N GLN A 259 13.15 5.26 5.76
CA GLN A 259 12.86 5.35 7.19
C GLN A 259 11.37 5.26 7.44
N PHE A 260 10.98 4.40 8.37
CA PHE A 260 9.67 4.36 8.96
C PHE A 260 9.76 4.96 10.36
N ILE A 261 8.92 5.96 10.61
CA ILE A 261 8.92 6.75 11.83
C ILE A 261 7.54 6.76 12.44
N ARG A 262 7.51 6.66 13.76
CA ARG A 262 6.41 7.13 14.60
C ARG A 262 6.86 8.37 15.34
N PRO A 263 5.95 9.19 15.85
CA PRO A 263 6.38 10.38 16.56
C PRO A 263 7.21 10.01 17.79
N GLY A 264 8.39 10.62 17.90
CA GLY A 264 9.36 10.29 18.95
C GLY A 264 10.19 9.01 18.71
N GLU A 265 9.94 8.21 17.66
CA GLU A 265 10.60 6.93 17.45
C GLU A 265 10.93 6.64 15.97
N SER A 266 12.14 6.16 15.71
CA SER A 266 12.50 5.58 14.40
C SER A 266 12.31 4.08 14.46
N LEU A 267 11.28 3.56 13.78
CA LEU A 267 10.90 2.15 13.82
C LEU A 267 11.81 1.28 12.96
N LEU A 268 12.09 1.72 11.73
CA LEU A 268 12.95 1.04 10.79
C LEU A 268 13.74 2.09 10.01
N LYS A 269 15.04 1.87 9.84
CA LYS A 269 15.91 2.72 9.04
C LYS A 269 16.95 1.87 8.34
N ILE A 270 16.94 1.91 7.00
CA ILE A 270 17.89 1.18 6.15
C ILE A 270 18.35 2.12 5.03
N SER A 271 19.60 1.98 4.58
CA SER A 271 20.01 2.71 3.38
C SER A 271 19.36 2.12 2.13
N VAL A 272 19.14 2.96 1.12
CA VAL A 272 18.60 2.49 -0.17
C VAL A 272 19.57 1.51 -0.84
N GLU A 273 20.87 1.64 -0.59
CA GLU A 273 21.91 0.73 -1.07
C GLU A 273 21.80 -0.65 -0.41
N GLU A 274 21.74 -0.73 0.92
CA GLU A 274 21.54 -1.99 1.63
C GLU A 274 20.24 -2.69 1.22
N ALA A 275 19.15 -1.93 1.05
CA ALA A 275 17.88 -2.47 0.57
C ALA A 275 17.99 -3.01 -0.86
N ARG A 276 18.67 -2.28 -1.76
CA ARG A 276 18.93 -2.72 -3.12
C ARG A 276 19.76 -3.99 -3.15
N ASP A 277 20.86 -4.03 -2.40
CA ASP A 277 21.74 -5.18 -2.35
C ASP A 277 20.98 -6.42 -1.87
N ALA A 278 20.18 -6.30 -0.82
CA ALA A 278 19.35 -7.40 -0.32
C ALA A 278 18.34 -7.89 -1.38
N TYR A 279 17.70 -6.97 -2.11
CA TYR A 279 16.67 -7.29 -3.09
C TYR A 279 17.24 -7.87 -4.39
N GLU A 280 18.24 -7.21 -4.98
CA GLU A 280 18.79 -7.54 -6.29
C GLU A 280 19.78 -8.71 -6.24
N SER A 281 20.47 -8.94 -5.11
CA SER A 281 21.47 -10.02 -5.00
C SER A 281 20.89 -11.38 -4.67
N ALA A 282 19.63 -11.46 -4.21
CA ALA A 282 19.04 -12.72 -3.73
C ALA A 282 19.03 -13.82 -4.81
N LEU A 283 18.53 -13.52 -6.03
CA LEU A 283 18.50 -14.47 -7.13
C LEU A 283 19.90 -14.76 -7.72
N PRO A 284 20.73 -13.75 -8.06
CA PRO A 284 22.10 -14.00 -8.52
C PRO A 284 22.91 -14.88 -7.57
N SER A 285 22.88 -14.60 -6.26
CA SER A 285 23.63 -15.37 -5.26
C SER A 285 23.20 -16.85 -5.23
N LEU A 286 21.91 -17.13 -5.41
CA LEU A 286 21.38 -18.50 -5.52
C LEU A 286 21.77 -19.19 -6.83
N MET A 287 21.92 -18.43 -7.91
CA MET A 287 22.31 -18.98 -9.21
C MET A 287 23.82 -19.26 -9.29
N GLU A 288 24.64 -18.46 -8.61
CA GLU A 288 26.10 -18.65 -8.53
C GLU A 288 26.52 -19.78 -7.58
N THR A 289 25.65 -20.19 -6.65
CA THR A 289 25.90 -21.30 -5.71
C THR A 289 25.64 -22.69 -6.31
N ARG A 290 25.57 -22.82 -7.65
CA ARG A 290 25.38 -24.09 -8.37
C ARG A 290 26.61 -24.54 -9.16
#